data_AF-A0A3C0YA85-F1
#
_entry.id   AF-A0A3C0YA85-F1
#
_cell.length_a   1.000
_cell.length_b   1.000
_cell.length_c   1.000
_cell.angle_alpha   90.00
_cell.angle_beta   90.00
_cell.angle_gamma   90.00
#
_symmetry.space_group_name_H-M   'P 1'
#
loop_
_entity.id
_entity.type
_entity.pdbx_description
1 polymer ?
#
loop_
_entity_poly.entity_id
_entity_poly.type
_entity_poly.pdbx_seq_one_letter_code
_entity_poly.pdbx_strand_id
1 'polypeptide(L)' 'MLAAAEEQLTRNPQAFAPTRGRFRRILLRRFPYALHFELLSDQRVSVLACLHHRRNPARWPA' A
#
# COMPACT_ATOMS: atom_id res chain seq x y z
N MET A 1 4.81 -12.84 -2.89
CA MET A 1 4.34 -11.91 -1.84
C MET A 1 3.64 -10.71 -2.43
N LEU A 2 4.31 -9.97 -3.32
CA LEU A 2 3.72 -8.85 -4.04
C LEU A 2 2.59 -9.30 -4.97
N ALA A 3 2.71 -10.46 -5.65
CA ALA A 3 1.64 -11.03 -6.49
C ALA A 3 0.28 -11.17 -5.77
N ALA A 4 0.24 -11.55 -4.49
CA ALA A 4 -1.00 -11.65 -3.73
C ALA A 4 -1.59 -10.29 -3.36
N ALA A 5 -0.75 -9.25 -3.23
CA ALA A 5 -1.20 -7.88 -3.03
C ALA A 5 -1.70 -7.29 -4.37
N GLU A 6 -0.98 -7.54 -5.45
CA GLU A 6 -1.36 -7.17 -6.82
C GLU A 6 -2.72 -7.77 -7.17
N GLU A 7 -2.95 -9.06 -6.97
CA GLU A 7 -4.24 -9.70 -7.25
C GLU A 7 -5.40 -9.07 -6.47
N GLN A 8 -5.18 -8.67 -5.21
CA GLN A 8 -6.20 -7.96 -4.43
C GLN A 8 -6.45 -6.54 -4.94
N LEU A 9 -5.39 -5.83 -5.33
CA LEU A 9 -5.46 -4.47 -5.88
C LEU A 9 -6.10 -4.46 -7.27
N THR A 10 -5.91 -5.50 -8.08
CA THR A 10 -6.58 -5.64 -9.39
C THR A 10 -8.06 -5.98 -9.22
N ARG A 11 -8.42 -6.80 -8.22
CA ARG A 11 -9.83 -7.19 -8.00
C ARG A 11 -10.70 -6.06 -7.47
N ASN A 12 -10.28 -5.38 -6.40
CA ASN A 12 -11.05 -4.28 -5.83
C ASN A 12 -10.16 -3.39 -4.93
N PRO A 13 -9.46 -2.41 -5.49
CA PRO A 13 -8.59 -1.55 -4.71
C PRO A 13 -9.38 -0.52 -3.86
N GLN A 14 -10.67 -0.32 -4.16
CA GLN A 14 -11.55 0.56 -3.38
C GLN A 14 -11.98 -0.06 -2.04
N ALA A 15 -11.89 -1.38 -1.90
CA ALA A 15 -12.15 -2.10 -0.64
C ALA A 15 -11.20 -1.69 0.50
N PHE A 16 -10.02 -1.17 0.17
CA PHE A 16 -9.05 -0.70 1.16
C PHE A 16 -9.39 0.74 1.56
N ALA A 17 -9.94 0.94 2.75
CA ALA A 17 -10.31 2.26 3.23
C ALA A 17 -9.13 3.26 3.20
N PRO A 18 -9.36 4.52 2.82
CA PRO A 18 -8.34 5.55 2.89
C PRO A 18 -7.95 5.81 4.35
N THR A 19 -6.65 5.88 4.63
CA THR A 19 -6.11 6.13 5.97
C THR A 19 -5.94 7.62 6.27
N ARG A 20 -5.54 8.41 5.26
CA ARG A 20 -5.42 9.87 5.34
C ARG A 20 -5.61 10.47 3.96
N GLY A 21 -6.65 11.27 3.78
CA GLY A 21 -7.00 11.83 2.47
C GLY A 21 -7.30 10.71 1.46
N ARG A 22 -6.57 10.70 0.34
CA ARG A 22 -6.74 9.70 -0.74
C ARG A 22 -5.83 8.47 -0.61
N PHE A 23 -4.93 8.46 0.37
CA PHE A 23 -3.96 7.38 0.54
C PHE A 23 -4.61 6.16 1.19
N ARG A 24 -4.29 5.00 0.63
CA ARG A 24 -4.76 3.68 1.07
C ARG A 24 -3.55 2.81 1.38
N ARG A 25 -3.78 1.72 2.11
CA ARG A 25 -2.72 0.73 2.38
C ARG A 25 -3.25 -0.69 2.35
N ILE A 26 -2.37 -1.62 1.99
CA ILE A 26 -2.59 -3.07 2.11
C ILE A 26 -1.43 -3.69 2.88
N LEU A 27 -1.73 -4.52 3.88
CA LEU A 27 -0.72 -5.28 4.62
C LEU A 27 -0.20 -6.42 3.76
N LEU A 28 1.13 -6.57 3.70
CA LEU A 28 1.77 -7.68 3.01
C LEU A 28 1.84 -8.92 3.91
N ARG A 29 1.91 -10.10 3.29
CA ARG A 29 2.06 -11.38 4.00
C ARG A 29 3.34 -11.44 4.85
N ARG A 30 4.42 -10.74 4.47
CA ARG A 30 5.57 -10.50 5.36
C ARG A 30 5.20 -9.39 6.29
N PHE A 31 4.67 -9.76 7.43
CA PHE A 31 4.47 -8.82 8.51
C PHE A 31 5.84 -8.26 8.98
N PRO A 32 5.96 -6.97 9.34
CA PRO A 32 4.96 -5.89 9.36
C PRO A 32 5.09 -4.93 8.15
N TYR A 33 5.24 -5.46 6.93
CA TYR A 33 5.29 -4.62 5.72
C TYR A 33 3.89 -4.27 5.21
N ALA A 34 3.76 -3.07 4.62
CA ALA A 34 2.57 -2.62 3.92
C ALA A 34 2.93 -1.87 2.64
N LEU A 35 2.09 -2.01 1.60
CA LEU A 35 2.12 -1.11 0.45
C LEU A 35 1.19 0.07 0.72
N HIS A 36 1.72 1.27 0.55
CA HIS A 36 0.95 2.50 0.50
C HIS A 36 0.70 2.86 -0.96
N PHE A 37 -0.55 3.17 -1.28
CA PHE A 37 -0.97 3.45 -2.64
C PHE A 37 -2.09 4.49 -2.67
N GLU A 38 -2.36 5.02 -3.85
CA GLU A 38 -3.52 5.85 -4.13
C GLU A 38 -4.26 5.36 -5.38
N LEU A 39 -5.52 5.76 -5.50
CA LEU A 39 -6.31 5.52 -6.70
C LEU A 39 -6.24 6.76 -7.59
N LEU A 40 -5.85 6.55 -8.84
CA LEU A 40 -5.89 7.58 -9.88
C LEU A 40 -7.28 7.61 -10.52
N SER A 41 -7.61 8.73 -11.17
CA SER A 41 -8.93 8.96 -11.80
C SER A 41 -9.27 7.94 -12.89
N ASP A 42 -8.26 7.35 -13.52
CA ASP A 42 -8.38 6.33 -14.58
C ASP A 42 -8.37 4.89 -14.03
N GLN A 43 -8.83 4.70 -12.79
CA GLN A 43 -8.90 3.41 -12.09
C GLN A 43 -7.54 2.71 -11.91
N ARG A 44 -6.42 3.41 -12.13
CA ARG A 44 -5.10 2.85 -11.85
C ARG A 44 -4.76 2.93 -10.37
N VAL A 45 -3.99 1.95 -9.92
CA VAL A 45 -3.38 1.92 -8.60
C VAL A 45 -1.96 2.45 -8.71
N SER A 46 -1.66 3.58 -8.07
CA SER A 46 -0.30 4.11 -7.97
C SER A 46 0.32 3.69 -6.64
N VAL A 47 1.30 2.79 -6.69
CA VAL A 47 2.02 2.33 -5.50
C VAL A 47 3.12 3.34 -5.17
N LEU A 48 3.01 3.95 -3.98
CA LEU A 48 3.88 5.04 -3.55
C LEU A 48 5.09 4.54 -2.76
N ALA A 49 4.89 3.54 -1.90
CA ALA A 49 5.95 3.01 -1.05
C ALA A 49 5.61 1.61 -0.51
N CYS A 50 6.66 0.84 -0.21
CA CYS A 50 6.59 -0.36 0.62
C CYS A 50 7.29 -0.08 1.96
N LEU A 51 6.53 -0.02 3.05
CA LEU A 51 7.03 0.42 4.35
C LEU A 51 6.93 -0.67 5.39
N HIS A 52 7.97 -0.79 6.22
CA HIS A 52 7.95 -1.62 7.43
C HIS A 52 7.38 -0.81 8.58
N HIS A 53 6.16 -1.11 9.03
CA HIS A 53 5.42 -0.28 9.99
C HIS A 53 6.05 -0.14 11.39
N ARG A 54 6.99 -1.04 11.75
CA ARG A 54 7.73 -0.92 13.02
C ARG A 54 9.07 -0.20 12.90
N ARG A 55 9.54 0.10 11.68
CA ARG A 55 10.81 0.82 11.50
C ARG A 55 10.56 2.28 11.82
N ASN A 56 11.44 2.91 12.60
CA ASN A 56 11.36 4.35 12.84
C ASN A 56 11.47 5.08 11.48
N PRO A 57 10.46 5.87 11.07
CA PRO A 57 10.44 6.54 9.78
C PRO A 57 11.60 7.55 9.63
N ALA A 58 12.13 8.09 10.72
CA ALA A 58 13.28 9.01 10.70
C ALA A 58 14.59 8.35 10.21
N ARG A 59 14.62 7.01 10.07
CA ARG A 59 15.79 6.27 9.58
C ARG A 59 15.78 6.02 8.06
N TRP A 60 14.84 6.58 7.31
CA TRP A 60 14.77 6.42 5.83
C TRP A 60 15.42 7.63 5.12
N PRO A 61 16.12 7.48 3.97
CA PRO A 61 16.40 6.25 3.20
C PRO A 61 17.70 5.53 3.61
N ALA A 62 18.39 6.06 4.64
CA ALA A 62 19.70 5.62 5.09
C ALA A 62 19.84 4.09 5.31
#